data_AF-G3IKX7-F1
#
_entry.id   AF-G3IKX7-F1
#
_cell.length_a   1.000
_cell.length_b   1.000
_cell.length_c   1.000
_cell.angle_alpha   90.00
_cell.angle_beta   90.00
_cell.angle_gamma   90.00
#
_symmetry.space_group_name_H-M   'P 1'
#
loop_
_entity.id
_entity.type
_entity.pdbx_description
1 polymer ?
#
loop_
_entity_poly.entity_id
_entity_poly.type
_entity_poly.pdbx_seq_one_letter_code
_entity_poly.pdbx_strand_id
1 'polypeptide(L)'
;MLQTLSKELQWAQHAISGHAKVKPFDPKVACKQECLITTFQDVYFVSESFEDAKQKMREFTKTVKRPFGVKYNPYTQSIQVLRDAKSITSAVNDLRYDLDVISDALARVSRQPSV
;
A
#
# COMPACT_ATOMS: atom_id res chain seq x y z
N MET A 1 -11.58 -29.32 3.14
CA MET A 1 -10.28 -28.74 3.50
C MET A 1 -9.16 -29.17 2.53
N LEU A 2 -8.92 -30.48 2.33
CA LEU A 2 -7.88 -30.98 1.39
C LEU A 2 -8.10 -30.57 -0.08
N GLN A 3 -9.35 -30.57 -0.57
CA GLN A 3 -9.65 -30.16 -1.95
C GLN A 3 -9.43 -28.66 -2.20
N THR A 4 -9.62 -27.81 -1.19
CA THR A 4 -9.41 -26.36 -1.29
C THR A 4 -7.91 -26.04 -1.38
N LEU A 5 -7.09 -26.66 -0.51
CA LEU A 5 -5.64 -26.53 -0.54
C LEU A 5 -5.04 -27.00 -1.89
N SER A 6 -5.62 -28.04 -2.49
CA SER A 6 -5.21 -28.52 -3.81
C SER A 6 -5.50 -27.51 -4.94
N LYS A 7 -6.61 -26.76 -4.87
CA LYS A 7 -6.94 -25.72 -5.86
C LYS A 7 -6.03 -24.49 -5.75
N GLU A 8 -5.75 -24.03 -4.53
CA GLU A 8 -4.81 -22.91 -4.30
C GLU A 8 -3.41 -23.21 -4.82
N LEU A 9 -2.94 -24.45 -4.63
CA LEU A 9 -1.66 -24.89 -5.15
C LEU A 9 -1.64 -24.87 -6.70
N GLN A 10 -2.73 -25.25 -7.35
CA GLN A 10 -2.85 -25.20 -8.81
C GLN A 10 -2.84 -23.75 -9.33
N TRP A 11 -3.49 -22.81 -8.65
CA TRP A 11 -3.46 -21.39 -9.01
C TRP A 11 -2.05 -20.80 -8.90
N ALA A 12 -1.34 -21.11 -7.82
CA ALA A 12 0.04 -20.67 -7.63
C ALA A 12 0.99 -21.26 -8.69
N GLN A 13 0.87 -22.57 -8.95
CA GLN A 13 1.65 -23.25 -9.99
C GLN A 13 1.37 -22.66 -11.38
N HIS A 14 0.10 -22.38 -11.70
CA HIS A 14 -0.26 -21.76 -12.98
C HIS A 14 0.40 -20.38 -13.14
N ALA A 15 0.38 -19.54 -12.10
CA ALA A 15 0.98 -18.20 -12.12
C ALA A 15 2.48 -18.21 -12.46
N ILE A 16 3.20 -19.26 -12.05
CA ILE A 16 4.64 -19.42 -12.29
C ILE A 16 4.97 -20.37 -13.46
N SER A 17 3.97 -21.01 -14.06
CA SER A 17 4.14 -22.06 -15.09
C SER A 17 4.63 -21.57 -16.46
N GLY A 18 4.84 -20.26 -16.63
CA GLY A 18 5.24 -19.65 -17.91
C GLY A 18 4.12 -19.55 -18.97
N HIS A 19 2.99 -20.24 -18.78
CA HIS A 19 1.79 -20.10 -19.61
C HIS A 19 0.97 -18.84 -19.26
N ALA A 20 1.17 -18.30 -18.07
CA ALA A 20 0.50 -17.11 -17.57
C ALA A 20 1.08 -15.83 -18.20
N LYS A 21 0.22 -14.89 -18.61
CA LYS A 21 0.67 -13.59 -19.13
C LYS A 21 1.04 -12.69 -17.94
N VAL A 22 2.33 -12.42 -17.77
CA VAL A 22 2.82 -11.53 -16.72
C VAL A 22 3.03 -10.12 -17.27
N LYS A 23 2.53 -9.11 -16.57
CA LYS A 23 2.70 -7.69 -16.92
C LYS A 23 3.22 -6.88 -15.73
N PRO A 24 3.90 -5.75 -15.96
CA PRO A 24 4.23 -4.81 -14.89
C PRO A 24 2.97 -4.30 -14.20
N PHE A 25 3.03 -4.13 -12.88
CA PHE A 25 1.95 -3.56 -12.10
C PHE A 25 1.74 -2.08 -12.47
N ASP A 26 0.58 -1.79 -13.07
CA ASP A 26 0.03 -0.46 -13.27
C ASP A 26 -1.42 -0.45 -12.76
N PRO A 27 -1.73 0.29 -11.68
CA PRO A 27 -3.08 0.39 -11.13
C PRO A 27 -4.15 0.81 -12.15
N LYS A 28 -3.81 1.65 -13.15
CA LYS A 28 -4.77 2.12 -14.16
C LYS A 28 -5.17 1.02 -15.15
N VAL A 29 -4.25 0.10 -15.44
CA VAL A 29 -4.48 -1.06 -16.29
C VAL A 29 -5.13 -2.18 -15.48
N ALA A 30 -4.59 -2.46 -14.28
CA ALA A 30 -5.07 -3.51 -13.40
C ALA A 30 -6.54 -3.30 -12.99
N CYS A 31 -6.95 -2.06 -12.72
CA CYS A 31 -8.35 -1.76 -12.36
C CYS A 31 -9.35 -2.00 -13.50
N LYS A 32 -8.88 -2.12 -14.75
CA LYS A 32 -9.71 -2.40 -15.93
C LYS A 32 -9.66 -3.88 -16.36
N GLN A 33 -8.76 -4.66 -15.76
CA GLN A 33 -8.62 -6.08 -16.07
C GLN A 33 -9.80 -6.85 -15.48
N GLU A 34 -10.40 -7.74 -16.27
CA GLU A 34 -11.48 -8.61 -15.80
C GLU A 34 -10.94 -9.58 -14.73
N CYS A 35 -11.69 -9.70 -13.62
CA CYS A 35 -11.37 -10.61 -12.53
C CYS A 35 -12.13 -11.92 -12.72
N LEU A 36 -11.41 -12.99 -13.04
CA LEU A 36 -11.99 -14.30 -13.28
C LEU A 36 -12.14 -15.05 -11.95
N ILE A 37 -13.35 -15.42 -11.57
CA ILE A 37 -13.60 -16.06 -10.25
C ILE A 37 -13.45 -17.58 -10.32
N THR A 38 -13.88 -18.20 -11.41
CA THR A 38 -14.01 -19.66 -11.54
C THR A 38 -12.85 -20.32 -12.28
N THR A 39 -12.04 -19.54 -13.00
CA THR A 39 -10.93 -20.01 -13.85
C THR A 39 -9.59 -19.40 -13.42
N PHE A 40 -8.51 -19.84 -14.06
CA PHE A 40 -7.21 -19.17 -13.91
C PHE A 40 -7.29 -17.71 -14.38
N GLN A 41 -6.46 -16.84 -13.79
CA GLN A 41 -6.36 -15.45 -14.23
C GLN A 41 -5.62 -15.39 -15.57
N ASP A 42 -6.13 -14.61 -16.52
CA ASP A 42 -5.48 -14.43 -17.82
C ASP A 42 -4.18 -13.62 -17.73
N VAL A 43 -4.11 -12.72 -16.74
CA VAL A 43 -3.01 -11.77 -16.56
C VAL A 43 -2.63 -11.69 -15.09
N TYR A 44 -1.33 -11.75 -14.82
CA TYR A 44 -0.74 -11.53 -13.50
C TYR A 44 0.09 -10.25 -13.53
N PHE A 45 -0.01 -9.45 -12.47
CA PHE A 45 0.74 -8.20 -12.34
C PHE A 45 1.90 -8.36 -11.38
N VAL A 46 3.08 -7.93 -11.81
CA VAL A 46 4.31 -7.98 -11.01
C VAL A 46 4.81 -6.58 -10.74
N SER A 47 5.09 -6.30 -9.47
CA SER A 47 5.81 -5.12 -9.01
C SER A 47 7.24 -5.49 -8.63
N GLU A 48 8.19 -4.59 -8.84
CA GLU A 48 9.59 -4.81 -8.49
C GLU A 48 9.81 -4.89 -6.97
N SER A 49 9.00 -4.13 -6.20
CA SER A 49 9.01 -4.17 -4.74
C SER A 49 7.66 -3.76 -4.17
N PHE A 50 7.43 -4.05 -2.88
CA PHE A 50 6.26 -3.54 -2.17
C PHE A 50 6.24 -2.01 -2.08
N GLU A 51 7.40 -1.35 -2.04
CA GLU A 51 7.46 0.12 -2.00
C GLU A 51 7.07 0.73 -3.35
N ASP A 52 7.51 0.14 -4.48
CA ASP A 52 7.06 0.51 -5.82
C ASP A 52 5.54 0.37 -5.96
N ALA A 53 4.98 -0.78 -5.55
CA ALA A 53 3.54 -1.02 -5.57
C ALA A 53 2.76 0.01 -4.73
N LYS A 54 3.28 0.33 -3.53
CA LYS A 54 2.68 1.31 -2.61
C LYS A 54 2.72 2.72 -3.19
N GLN A 55 3.82 3.11 -3.82
CA GLN A 55 3.96 4.41 -4.47
C GLN A 55 3.00 4.55 -5.66
N LYS A 56 2.95 3.54 -6.54
CA LYS A 56 2.00 3.50 -7.66
C LYS A 56 0.55 3.57 -7.18
N MET A 57 0.21 2.87 -6.10
CA MET A 57 -1.12 2.94 -5.50
C MET A 57 -1.43 4.34 -4.93
N ARG A 58 -0.48 4.98 -4.23
CA ARG A 58 -0.66 6.37 -3.74
C ARG A 58 -0.96 7.32 -4.88
N GLU A 59 -0.20 7.26 -5.97
CA GLU A 59 -0.41 8.10 -7.16
C GLU A 59 -1.77 7.83 -7.80
N PHE A 60 -2.15 6.55 -7.93
CA PHE A 60 -3.45 6.16 -8.45
C PHE A 60 -4.61 6.71 -7.62
N THR A 61 -4.52 6.66 -6.28
CA THR A 61 -5.58 7.18 -5.40
C THR A 61 -5.80 8.69 -5.53
N LYS A 62 -4.82 9.46 -6.04
CA LYS A 62 -5.00 10.89 -6.34
C LYS A 62 -5.95 11.12 -7.52
N THR A 63 -6.09 10.15 -8.41
CA THR A 63 -7.01 10.24 -9.57
C THR A 63 -8.47 9.95 -9.18
N VAL A 64 -8.69 9.34 -8.02
CA VAL A 64 -10.03 9.05 -7.50
C VAL A 64 -10.67 10.36 -7.03
N LYS A 65 -11.80 10.72 -7.64
CA LYS A 65 -12.55 11.93 -7.30
C LYS A 65 -13.17 11.79 -5.90
N ARG A 66 -12.55 12.43 -4.90
CA ARG A 66 -13.09 12.55 -3.53
C ARG A 66 -12.86 13.97 -3.01
N PRO A 67 -13.86 14.61 -2.36
CA PRO A 67 -13.75 16.00 -1.90
C PRO A 67 -12.97 16.16 -0.58
N PHE A 68 -12.40 15.09 -0.04
CA PHE A 68 -11.65 15.10 1.23
C PHE A 68 -10.50 14.09 1.22
N GLY A 69 -9.48 14.35 2.03
CA GLY A 69 -8.43 13.40 2.36
C GLY A 69 -8.85 12.49 3.51
N VAL A 70 -8.17 11.35 3.66
CA VAL A 70 -8.32 10.47 4.82
C VAL A 70 -6.94 10.12 5.38
N LYS A 71 -6.82 10.09 6.70
CA LYS A 71 -5.65 9.64 7.44
C LYS A 71 -6.10 8.54 8.40
N TYR A 72 -5.39 7.42 8.40
CA TYR A 72 -5.64 6.36 9.38
C TYR A 72 -4.99 6.73 10.71
N ASN A 73 -5.73 6.61 11.81
CA ASN A 73 -5.21 6.76 13.16
C ASN A 73 -5.02 5.37 13.80
N PRO A 74 -3.78 4.91 13.99
CA PRO A 74 -3.50 3.58 14.53
C PRO A 74 -3.86 3.45 16.02
N TYR A 75 -3.84 4.53 16.79
CA TYR A 75 -4.13 4.51 18.23
C TYR A 75 -5.59 4.26 18.54
N THR A 76 -6.48 4.84 17.73
CA THR A 76 -7.94 4.70 17.88
C THR A 76 -8.57 3.74 16.89
N GLN A 77 -7.74 3.13 16.01
CA GLN A 77 -8.18 2.27 14.93
C GLN A 77 -9.28 2.92 14.06
N SER A 78 -9.18 4.23 13.84
CA SER A 78 -10.23 5.04 13.20
C SER A 78 -9.71 5.80 11.97
N ILE A 79 -10.64 6.26 11.13
CA ILE A 79 -10.33 7.07 9.95
C ILE A 79 -10.60 8.54 10.28
N GLN A 80 -9.57 9.37 10.22
CA GLN A 80 -9.67 10.82 10.30
C GLN A 80 -9.93 11.39 8.90
N VAL A 81 -11.01 12.15 8.77
CA VAL A 81 -11.35 12.85 7.52
C VAL A 81 -10.69 14.23 7.53
N LEU A 82 -9.87 14.49 6.51
CA LEU A 82 -9.17 15.76 6.31
C LEU A 82 -9.97 16.60 5.31
N ARG A 83 -10.85 17.47 5.81
CA ARG A 83 -11.72 18.33 4.98
C ARG A 83 -11.54 19.81 5.29
N ASP A 84 -11.42 20.16 6.56
CA ASP A 84 -11.34 21.53 7.04
C ASP A 84 -9.94 21.88 7.55
N ALA A 85 -9.65 23.19 7.65
CA ALA A 85 -8.36 23.67 8.12
C ALA A 85 -7.99 23.14 9.51
N LYS A 86 -8.96 22.98 10.43
CA LYS A 86 -8.69 22.48 11.79
C LYS A 86 -8.25 21.02 11.77
N SER A 87 -8.92 20.17 10.99
CA SER A 87 -8.56 18.76 10.79
C SER A 87 -7.16 18.59 10.22
N ILE A 88 -6.79 19.45 9.26
CA ILE A 88 -5.47 19.47 8.64
C ILE A 88 -4.41 19.95 9.64
N THR A 89 -4.67 21.05 10.37
CA THR A 89 -3.75 21.56 11.39
C THR A 89 -3.50 20.55 12.50
N SER A 90 -4.53 19.83 12.96
CA SER A 90 -4.37 18.74 13.93
C SER A 90 -3.44 17.66 13.39
N ALA A 91 -3.68 17.19 12.16
CA ALA A 91 -2.84 16.15 11.56
C ALA A 91 -1.38 16.59 11.36
N VAL A 92 -1.13 17.87 11.07
CA VAL A 92 0.21 18.47 10.97
C VAL A 92 0.88 18.55 12.34
N ASN A 93 0.14 18.90 13.40
CA ASN A 93 0.69 18.95 14.75
C ASN A 93 1.09 17.56 15.24
N ASP A 94 0.32 16.51 14.94
CA ASP A 94 0.72 15.13 15.23
C ASP A 94 2.06 14.79 14.57
N LEU A 95 2.21 15.14 13.28
CA LEU A 95 3.44 14.87 12.54
C LEU A 95 4.63 15.67 13.08
N ARG A 96 4.41 16.89 13.59
CA ARG A 96 5.47 17.66 14.26
C ARG A 96 5.94 16.97 15.53
N TYR A 97 5.03 16.44 16.33
CA TYR A 97 5.39 15.67 17.52
C TYR A 97 6.26 14.46 17.16
N ASP A 98 5.86 13.71 16.12
CA ASP A 98 6.66 12.57 15.64
C ASP A 98 8.07 13.02 15.19
N LEU A 99 8.18 14.15 14.49
CA LEU A 99 9.46 14.71 14.05
C LEU A 99 10.33 15.18 15.23
N ASP A 100 9.76 15.77 16.26
CA ASP A 100 10.48 16.20 17.46
C ASP A 100 11.10 14.99 18.18
N VAL A 101 10.36 13.89 18.29
CA VAL A 101 10.85 12.63 18.88
C VAL A 101 12.02 12.06 18.05
N ILE A 102 11.88 12.05 16.72
CA ILE A 102 12.96 11.58 15.83
C ILE A 102 14.18 12.50 15.92
N SER A 103 13.98 13.82 16.02
CA SER A 103 15.05 14.79 16.14
C SER A 103 15.83 14.63 17.45
N ASP A 104 15.15 14.40 18.58
CA ASP A 104 15.82 14.14 19.85
C ASP A 104 16.61 12.82 19.81
N ALA A 105 16.03 11.76 19.25
CA ALA A 105 16.71 10.49 19.06
C ALA A 105 17.98 10.63 18.20
N LEU A 106 17.89 11.38 17.10
CA LEU A 106 19.03 11.66 16.22
C LEU A 106 20.14 12.44 16.95
N ALA A 107 19.78 13.46 17.72
CA ALA A 107 20.73 14.26 18.49
C ALA A 107 21.44 13.44 19.59
N ARG A 108 20.80 12.39 20.12
CA ARG A 108 21.43 11.45 21.06
C ARG A 108 22.42 10.53 20.35
N VAL A 109 22.06 10.00 19.18
CA VAL A 109 22.94 9.16 18.36
C VAL A 109 24.16 9.94 17.90
N SER A 110 24.01 11.19 17.45
CA SER A 110 25.14 12.03 17.02
C SER A 110 26.11 12.40 18.15
N ARG A 111 25.67 12.31 19.41
CA ARG A 111 26.50 12.55 20.60
C ARG A 111 27.22 11.29 21.10
N GLN A 112 26.84 10.10 20.62
CA GLN A 112 27.59 8.88 20.87
C GLN A 112 28.64 8.69 19.76
N PRO A 113 29.94 8.68 20.08
CA PRO A 113 30.95 8.32 19.09
C PRO A 113 30.72 6.86 18.67
N SER A 114 30.80 6.58 17.36
CA SER A 114 30.86 5.22 16.83
C SER A 114 31.98 4.45 17.52
N VAL A 115 31.63 3.40 18.26
CA VAL A 115 32.58 2.37 18.72
C VAL A 115 33.00 1.51 17.55
#